data_AF-A0A015K4Y2-F1
#
_entry.id   AF-A0A015K4Y2-F1
#
_cell.length_a   1.000
_cell.length_b   1.000
_cell.length_c   1.000
_cell.angle_alpha   90.00
_cell.angle_beta   90.00
_cell.angle_gamma   90.00
#
_symmetry.space_group_name_H-M   'P 1'
#
loop_
_entity.id
_entity.type
_entity.pdbx_description
1 polymer ?
#
loop_
_entity_poly.entity_id
_entity_poly.type
_entity_poly.pdbx_seq_one_letter_code
_entity_poly.pdbx_strand_id
1 'polypeptide(L)'
;MAPEILQRKEYTIFSDIYSFGMIMWELMTGRLPFEDQTIDVGLMSKICHDGLLPPITTNAPKDYIELMQECWNSDLIKRPEAANISKKLCNILNEEVSNPTEIIKSTDIAPIDNLKSKQSSNEPFTISSKKLGN
;
A
#
# COMPACT_ATOMS: atom_id res chain seq x y z
N MET A 1 5.68 -3.40 1.20
CA MET A 1 6.69 -3.75 0.17
C MET A 1 6.13 -4.90 -0.67
N ALA A 2 6.43 -4.94 -1.97
CA ALA A 2 5.93 -6.00 -2.84
C ALA A 2 6.54 -7.39 -2.52
N PRO A 3 5.77 -8.49 -2.66
CA PRO A 3 6.23 -9.84 -2.36
C PRO A 3 7.52 -10.25 -3.08
N GLU A 4 7.67 -9.84 -4.33
CA GLU A 4 8.86 -10.16 -5.13
C GLU A 4 10.14 -9.47 -4.59
N ILE A 5 10.02 -8.27 -4.05
CA ILE A 5 11.14 -7.53 -3.45
C ILE A 5 11.54 -8.14 -2.11
N LEU A 6 10.56 -8.55 -1.30
CA LEU A 6 10.79 -9.28 -0.06
C LEU A 6 11.53 -10.61 -0.31
N GLN A 7 11.25 -11.25 -1.44
CA GLN A 7 11.94 -12.45 -1.92
C GLN A 7 13.30 -12.17 -2.57
N ARG A 8 13.78 -10.92 -2.56
CA ARG A 8 15.03 -10.47 -3.21
C ARG A 8 15.08 -10.77 -4.71
N LYS A 9 13.92 -10.78 -5.37
CA LYS A 9 13.83 -10.85 -6.84
C LYS A 9 14.06 -9.46 -7.43
N GLU A 10 14.10 -9.40 -8.77
CA GLU A 10 14.30 -8.16 -9.50
C GLU A 10 13.18 -7.16 -9.22
N TYR A 11 13.58 -5.90 -8.99
CA TYR A 11 12.67 -4.79 -8.84
C TYR A 11 12.15 -4.33 -10.20
N THR A 12 10.86 -4.05 -10.27
CA THR A 12 10.20 -3.60 -11.51
C THR A 12 9.23 -2.47 -11.22
N ILE A 13 8.76 -1.80 -12.27
CA ILE A 13 7.68 -0.81 -12.16
C ILE A 13 6.42 -1.41 -11.51
N PHE A 14 6.16 -2.71 -11.67
CA PHE A 14 5.01 -3.39 -11.07
C PHE A 14 5.15 -3.51 -9.54
N SER A 15 6.39 -3.51 -9.02
CA SER A 15 6.66 -3.49 -7.58
C SER A 15 6.29 -2.15 -6.94
N ASP A 16 6.43 -1.04 -7.69
CA ASP A 16 5.93 0.26 -7.26
C ASP A 16 4.41 0.28 -7.22
N ILE A 17 3.73 -0.29 -8.23
CA ILE A 17 2.27 -0.37 -8.27
C ILE A 17 1.72 -1.08 -7.03
N TYR A 18 2.33 -2.20 -6.63
CA TYR A 18 1.92 -2.89 -5.42
C TYR A 18 2.11 -2.03 -4.17
N SER A 19 3.26 -1.36 -4.06
CA SER A 19 3.56 -0.47 -2.94
C SER A 19 2.62 0.73 -2.90
N PHE A 20 2.20 1.23 -4.06
CA PHE A 20 1.15 2.25 -4.19
C PHE A 20 -0.19 1.75 -3.66
N GLY A 21 -0.59 0.50 -3.96
CA GLY A 21 -1.79 -0.11 -3.37
C GLY A 21 -1.71 -0.19 -1.83
N MET A 22 -0.53 -0.46 -1.27
CA MET A 22 -0.34 -0.42 0.19
C MET A 22 -0.49 0.99 0.77
N ILE A 23 -0.02 2.01 0.06
CA ILE A 23 -0.23 3.43 0.42
C ILE A 23 -1.71 3.78 0.36
N MET A 24 -2.45 3.33 -0.67
CA MET A 24 -3.89 3.53 -0.76
C MET A 24 -4.61 2.98 0.48
N TRP A 25 -4.23 1.79 0.94
CA TRP A 25 -4.78 1.21 2.16
C TRP A 25 -4.41 1.98 3.42
N GLU A 26 -3.17 2.45 3.53
CA GLU A 26 -2.72 3.30 4.64
C GLU A 26 -3.50 4.62 4.68
N LEU A 27 -3.76 5.24 3.54
CA LEU A 27 -4.57 6.46 3.45
C LEU A 27 -6.04 6.21 3.84
N MET A 28 -6.59 5.06 3.45
CA MET A 28 -7.96 4.67 3.78
C MET A 28 -8.15 4.43 5.28
N THR A 29 -7.17 3.82 5.95
CA THR A 29 -7.29 3.38 7.35
C THR A 29 -6.60 4.32 8.35
N GLY A 30 -5.67 5.14 7.87
CA GLY A 30 -4.75 5.92 8.70
C GLY A 30 -3.76 5.06 9.49
N ARG A 31 -3.60 3.78 9.14
CA ARG A 31 -2.79 2.79 9.87
C ARG A 31 -1.69 2.21 8.99
N LEU A 32 -0.62 1.72 9.61
CA LEU A 32 0.40 1.01 8.84
C LEU A 32 -0.07 -0.41 8.53
N PRO A 33 0.17 -0.94 7.32
CA PRO A 33 -0.13 -2.33 7.01
C PRO A 33 0.54 -3.26 8.02
N PHE A 34 -0.27 -4.10 8.68
CA PHE A 34 0.17 -5.07 9.68
C PHE A 34 0.82 -4.45 10.94
N GLU A 35 0.42 -3.23 11.33
CA GLU A 35 0.95 -2.54 12.52
C GLU A 35 0.82 -3.32 13.85
N ASP A 36 -0.15 -4.23 13.91
CA ASP A 36 -0.47 -5.08 15.05
C ASP A 36 0.35 -6.38 15.09
N GLN A 37 1.13 -6.66 14.04
CA GLN A 37 1.89 -7.89 13.88
C GLN A 37 3.39 -7.65 14.04
N THR A 38 4.08 -8.64 14.59
CA THR A 38 5.54 -8.63 14.62
C THR A 38 6.07 -8.87 13.21
N ILE A 39 6.95 -7.98 12.74
CA ILE A 39 7.60 -8.11 11.44
C ILE A 39 8.70 -9.16 11.56
N ASP A 40 8.34 -10.42 11.35
CA ASP A 40 9.23 -11.57 11.38
C ASP A 40 9.20 -12.38 10.07
N VAL A 41 10.02 -13.43 10.00
CA VAL A 41 10.09 -14.32 8.84
C VAL A 41 8.74 -15.01 8.57
N GLY A 42 7.94 -15.26 9.61
CA GLY A 42 6.61 -15.86 9.49
C GLY A 42 5.64 -14.93 8.78
N LEU A 43 5.58 -13.66 9.16
CA LEU A 43 4.77 -12.65 8.47
C LEU A 43 5.21 -12.48 7.02
N MET A 44 6.52 -12.38 6.78
CA MET A 44 7.05 -12.26 5.41
C MET A 44 6.69 -13.49 4.57
N SER A 45 6.75 -14.69 5.15
CA SER A 45 6.30 -15.93 4.49
C SER A 45 4.83 -15.87 4.11
N LYS A 46 3.95 -15.42 5.02
CA LYS A 46 2.52 -15.28 4.73
C LYS A 46 2.25 -14.28 3.60
N ILE A 47 2.94 -13.14 3.59
CA ILE A 47 2.81 -12.15 2.51
C ILE A 47 3.32 -12.72 1.18
N CYS A 48 4.46 -13.42 1.20
CA CYS A 48 5.13 -13.88 -0.02
C CYS A 48 4.55 -15.14 -0.64
N HIS A 49 4.01 -16.04 0.18
CA HIS A 49 3.59 -17.38 -0.23
C HIS A 49 2.10 -17.61 -0.06
N ASP A 50 1.50 -17.09 1.01
CA ASP A 50 0.07 -17.27 1.30
C ASP A 50 -0.79 -16.14 0.72
N GLY A 51 -0.16 -15.08 0.18
CA GLY A 51 -0.86 -13.92 -0.38
C GLY A 51 -1.58 -13.10 0.68
N LEU A 52 -1.06 -13.05 1.92
CA LEU A 52 -1.66 -12.26 2.99
C LEU A 52 -1.75 -10.78 2.60
N LEU A 53 -2.96 -10.23 2.67
CA LEU A 53 -3.25 -8.82 2.45
C LEU A 53 -3.75 -8.17 3.75
N PRO A 54 -3.59 -6.84 3.89
CA PRO A 54 -4.22 -6.10 4.97
C PRO A 54 -5.76 -6.26 4.95
N PRO A 55 -6.42 -6.20 6.12
CA PRO A 55 -7.88 -6.32 6.19
C PRO A 55 -8.55 -5.14 5.50
N ILE A 56 -9.59 -5.41 4.69
CA ILE A 56 -10.36 -4.37 4.01
C ILE A 56 -11.48 -3.92 4.93
N THR A 57 -11.37 -2.71 5.47
CA THR A 57 -12.40 -2.05 6.27
C THR A 57 -13.28 -1.17 5.37
N THR A 58 -14.60 -1.19 5.54
CA THR A 58 -15.59 -0.69 4.55
C THR A 58 -15.85 0.82 4.57
N ASN A 59 -14.81 1.65 4.65
CA ASN A 59 -14.95 3.11 4.78
C ASN A 59 -14.42 3.92 3.59
N ALA A 60 -14.41 3.31 2.40
CA ALA A 60 -13.99 3.96 1.17
C ALA A 60 -14.97 3.65 0.03
N PRO A 61 -14.96 4.48 -1.04
CA PRO A 61 -15.75 4.21 -2.24
C PRO A 61 -15.40 2.82 -2.78
N LYS A 62 -16.40 2.09 -3.27
CA LYS A 62 -16.23 0.73 -3.77
C LYS A 62 -15.12 0.64 -4.84
N ASP A 63 -15.15 1.58 -5.79
CA ASP A 63 -14.20 1.65 -6.89
C ASP A 63 -12.76 1.93 -6.41
N TYR A 64 -12.60 2.63 -5.28
CA TYR A 64 -11.30 2.83 -4.64
C TYR A 64 -10.75 1.52 -4.08
N ILE A 65 -11.61 0.73 -3.41
CA ILE A 65 -11.24 -0.58 -2.86
C ILE A 65 -10.86 -1.53 -4.00
N GLU A 66 -11.65 -1.57 -5.07
CA GLU A 66 -11.36 -2.42 -6.23
C GLU A 66 -10.02 -2.04 -6.89
N LEU A 67 -9.77 -0.75 -7.11
CA LEU A 67 -8.50 -0.26 -7.66
C LEU A 67 -7.30 -0.61 -6.76
N MET A 68 -7.45 -0.45 -5.44
CA MET A 68 -6.44 -0.83 -4.46
C MET A 68 -6.12 -2.34 -4.54
N GLN A 69 -7.15 -3.19 -4.64
CA GLN A 69 -6.98 -4.64 -4.77
C GLN A 69 -6.34 -5.04 -6.10
N GLU A 70 -6.65 -4.35 -7.20
CA GLU A 70 -5.99 -4.57 -8.49
C GLU A 70 -4.48 -4.31 -8.40
N CYS A 71 -4.05 -3.31 -7.63
CA CYS A 71 -2.63 -3.03 -7.39
C CYS A 71 -1.92 -4.18 -6.66
N TRP A 72 -2.64 -4.96 -5.86
CA TRP A 72 -2.11 -6.08 -5.08
C TRP A 72 -2.11 -7.42 -5.81
N ASN A 73 -2.41 -7.44 -7.10
CA ASN A 73 -2.45 -8.69 -7.85
C ASN A 73 -1.11 -9.45 -7.73
N SER A 74 -1.18 -10.75 -7.41
CA SER A 74 0.00 -11.61 -7.35
C SER A 74 0.70 -11.73 -8.70
N ASP A 75 -0.06 -11.58 -9.79
CA ASP A 75 0.45 -11.55 -11.15
C ASP A 75 0.85 -10.13 -11.54
N LEU A 76 2.15 -9.93 -11.85
CA LEU A 76 2.72 -8.63 -12.17
C LEU A 76 2.00 -7.95 -13.35
N ILE A 77 1.67 -8.72 -14.39
CA ILE A 77 1.05 -8.16 -15.62
C ILE A 77 -0.43 -7.79 -15.43
N LYS A 78 -1.07 -8.29 -14.36
CA LYS A 78 -2.45 -7.94 -14.02
C LYS A 78 -2.53 -6.71 -13.14
N ARG A 79 -1.41 -6.24 -12.59
CA ARG A 79 -1.36 -4.96 -11.88
C ARG A 79 -1.58 -3.84 -12.90
N PRO A 80 -2.38 -2.81 -12.57
CA PRO A 80 -2.66 -1.72 -13.50
C PRO A 80 -1.42 -0.84 -13.71
N GLU A 81 -1.32 -0.23 -14.89
CA GLU A 81 -0.31 0.79 -15.14
C GLU A 81 -0.63 2.08 -14.38
N ALA A 82 0.40 2.84 -14.00
CA ALA A 82 0.24 4.10 -13.27
C ALA A 82 -0.70 5.09 -13.98
N ALA A 83 -0.68 5.14 -15.32
CA ALA A 83 -1.59 5.97 -16.10
C ALA A 83 -3.06 5.56 -15.92
N ASN A 84 -3.34 4.26 -15.86
CA ASN A 84 -4.69 3.73 -15.63
C ASN A 84 -5.16 3.99 -14.20
N ILE A 85 -4.26 3.84 -13.22
CA ILE A 85 -4.54 4.18 -11.82
C ILE A 85 -4.92 5.65 -11.69
N SER A 86 -4.11 6.55 -12.25
CA SER A 86 -4.37 7.99 -12.24
C SER A 86 -5.74 8.33 -12.85
N LYS A 87 -6.05 7.76 -14.01
CA LYS A 87 -7.36 7.93 -14.66
C LYS A 87 -8.52 7.44 -13.79
N LYS A 88 -8.41 6.25 -13.20
CA LYS A 88 -9.44 5.68 -12.32
C LYS A 88 -9.63 6.53 -11.06
N LEU A 89 -8.55 6.98 -10.43
CA LEU A 89 -8.61 7.88 -9.27
C LEU A 89 -9.31 9.21 -9.61
N CYS A 90 -9.02 9.81 -10.77
CA CYS A 90 -9.71 11.02 -11.21
C CYS A 90 -11.22 10.79 -11.36
N ASN A 91 -11.64 9.64 -11.90
CA ASN A 91 -13.06 9.30 -12.03
C ASN A 91 -13.71 9.15 -10.65
N ILE A 92 -13.10 8.38 -9.75
CA ILE A 92 -13.57 8.19 -8.37
C ILE A 92 -13.73 9.55 -7.68
N LEU A 93 -12.74 10.44 -7.79
CA LEU A 93 -12.80 11.77 -7.18
C LEU A 93 -13.96 12.62 -7.72
N ASN A 94 -14.21 12.56 -9.04
CA ASN A 94 -15.34 13.29 -9.64
C ASN A 94 -16.70 12.72 -9.18
N GLU A 95 -16.79 11.41 -9.03
CA GLU A 95 -17.98 10.73 -8.52
C GLU A 95 -18.22 11.09 -7.05
N GLU A 96 -17.20 11.07 -6.21
CA GLU A 96 -17.27 11.44 -4.80
C GLU A 96 -17.64 12.91 -4.57
N VAL A 97 -17.26 13.82 -5.49
CA VAL A 97 -17.73 15.21 -5.45
C VAL A 97 -19.24 15.31 -5.68
N SER A 98 -19.78 14.44 -6.52
CA SER A 98 -21.20 14.45 -6.90
C SER A 98 -22.08 13.64 -5.93
N ASN A 99 -21.58 12.49 -5.49
CA ASN A 99 -22.24 11.52 -4.63
C ASN A 99 -21.24 11.00 -3.58
N PRO A 100 -21.03 11.75 -2.48
CA PRO A 100 -20.04 11.38 -1.48
C PRO A 100 -20.36 10.05 -0.83
N THR A 101 -19.37 9.17 -0.69
CA THR A 101 -19.48 7.94 0.09
C THR A 101 -19.77 8.30 1.55
N GLU A 102 -20.78 7.65 2.13
CA GLU A 102 -21.13 7.85 3.54
C GLU A 102 -19.97 7.40 4.43
N ILE A 103 -19.42 8.33 5.20
CA ILE A 103 -18.36 8.04 6.17
C ILE A 103 -18.99 7.39 7.40
N ILE A 104 -18.90 6.07 7.50
CA ILE A 104 -19.26 5.34 8.71
C ILE A 104 -18.12 5.51 9.71
N LYS A 105 -18.41 5.99 10.92
CA LYS A 105 -17.39 6.02 11.98
C LYS A 105 -17.02 4.58 12.35
N SER A 106 -15.82 4.14 11.95
CA SER A 106 -15.25 2.87 12.36
C SER A 106 -14.23 3.09 13.47
N THR A 107 -14.25 2.21 14.47
CA THR A 107 -13.22 2.11 15.52
C THR A 107 -11.88 1.59 14.98
N ASP A 108 -11.88 1.05 13.76
CA ASP A 108 -10.70 0.49 13.10
C ASP A 108 -9.92 1.51 12.28
N ILE A 109 -10.39 2.76 12.20
CA ILE A 109 -9.62 3.87 11.62
C ILE A 109 -8.77 4.50 12.73
N ALA A 110 -7.52 4.87 12.42
CA ALA A 110 -6.71 5.61 13.37
C ALA A 110 -7.38 6.94 13.78
N PRO A 111 -7.22 7.41 15.04
CA PRO A 111 -7.70 8.73 15.43
C PRO A 111 -7.14 9.81 14.50
N ILE A 112 -7.99 10.68 13.96
CA ILE A 112 -7.62 11.77 13.03
C ILE A 112 -6.51 12.67 13.62
N ASP A 113 -6.42 12.74 14.96
CA ASP A 113 -5.43 13.53 15.68
C ASP A 113 -3.98 13.03 15.51
N ASN A 114 -3.77 11.79 15.09
CA ASN A 114 -2.42 11.20 14.91
C ASN A 114 -1.73 11.58 13.58
N LEU A 115 -2.42 12.25 12.65
CA LEU A 115 -1.80 12.71 11.39
C LEU A 115 -0.81 13.87 11.59
N LYS A 116 -0.83 14.54 12.75
CA LYS A 116 0.04 15.69 13.02
C LYS A 116 1.42 15.34 13.61
N SER A 117 1.69 14.07 13.96
CA SER A 117 2.87 13.72 14.79
C SER A 117 3.94 12.83 14.13
N LYS A 118 3.92 12.59 12.81
CA LYS A 118 5.02 11.87 12.12
C LYS A 118 5.61 12.69 10.98
N GLN A 119 6.23 13.82 11.31
CA GLN A 119 7.40 14.29 10.58
C GLN A 119 8.66 13.98 11.40
N SER A 120 9.65 13.41 10.72
CA SER A 120 11.02 13.10 11.16
C SER A 120 11.26 11.75 11.86
N SER A 121 11.80 10.81 11.09
CA SER A 121 13.20 10.45 11.29
C SER A 121 13.93 10.56 9.95
N ASN A 122 14.54 11.73 9.71
CA ASN A 122 15.57 11.89 8.68
C ASN A 122 16.82 11.11 9.10
N GLU A 123 16.87 9.81 8.80
CA GLU A 123 18.13 9.08 8.77
C GLU A 123 18.57 8.92 7.32
N PRO A 124 19.75 9.43 6.91
CA PRO A 124 20.21 9.29 5.54
C PRO A 124 20.48 7.80 5.23
N PHE A 125 19.93 7.32 4.12
CA PHE A 125 20.26 6.01 3.58
C PHE A 125 21.75 5.98 3.19
N THR A 126 22.60 5.43 4.06
CA THR A 126 24.00 5.14 3.71
C THR A 126 24.05 3.94 2.78
N ILE A 127 24.33 4.21 1.50
CA ILE A 127 24.71 3.17 0.53
C ILE A 127 26.14 2.76 0.85
N SER A 128 26.32 1.59 1.46
CA SER A 128 27.64 0.98 1.63
C SER A 128 28.15 0.49 0.26
N SER A 129 28.97 1.31 -0.39
CA SER A 129 29.73 0.91 -1.57
C SER A 129 30.82 -0.09 -1.16
N LYS A 130 30.63 -1.37 -1.51
CA LYS A 130 31.72 -2.36 -1.48
C LYS A 130 32.75 -1.95 -2.55
N LYS A 131 33.89 -1.44 -2.10
CA LYS A 131 35.11 -1.40 -2.91
C LYS A 131 35.50 -2.83 -3.28
N LEU A 132 35.50 -3.13 -4.58
CA LEU A 132 36.26 -4.26 -5.12
C LEU A 132 37.73 -3.84 -5.11
N GLY A 133 38.52 -4.46 -4.25
CA GLY A 133 39.97 -4.29 -4.20
C GLY A 133 40.65 -5.31 -5.12
N ASN A 134 41.61 -4.77 -5.90
CA ASN A 134 42.60 -5.37 -6.81
C ASN A 134 42.79 -6.89 -6.81
#